data_AF-A0A969TVK3-F1
#
_entry.id   AF-A0A969TVK3-F1
#
_cell.length_a   1.000
_cell.length_b   1.000
_cell.length_c   1.000
_cell.angle_alpha   90.00
_cell.angle_beta   90.00
_cell.angle_gamma   90.00
#
_symmetry.space_group_name_H-M   'P 1'
#
loop_
_entity.id
_entity.type
_entity.pdbx_description
1 polymer ?
#
loop_
_entity_poly.entity_id
_entity_poly.type
_entity_poly.pdbx_seq_one_letter_code
_entity_poly.pdbx_strand_id
1 'polypeptide(L)'
;MIGGSVEFIEEISQAIPHLNNQVYDFIEERLRREGKKPFRIVVLRWLPRLLIHVYGQKTAEQIMQDVGIKRKYWKKEETKNSN
;
A
#
# COMPACT_ATOMS: atom_id res chain seq x y z
N MET A 1 -16.99 -1.87 1.37
CA MET A 1 -15.75 -2.46 1.93
C MET A 1 -15.16 -3.35 0.84
N ILE A 2 -13.91 -3.11 0.44
CA ILE A 2 -13.14 -4.10 -0.32
C ILE A 2 -12.00 -4.49 0.60
N GLY A 3 -12.05 -5.70 1.12
CA GLY A 3 -11.22 -6.20 2.21
C GLY A 3 -12.08 -7.09 3.09
N GLY A 4 -11.87 -8.41 2.99
CA GLY A 4 -12.56 -9.38 3.83
C GLY A 4 -12.19 -9.24 5.31
N SER A 5 -12.65 -10.17 6.14
CA SER A 5 -12.26 -10.18 7.55
C SER A 5 -10.74 -10.38 7.71
N VAL A 6 -10.21 -10.07 8.89
CA VAL A 6 -8.77 -10.27 9.16
C VAL A 6 -8.39 -11.73 8.96
N GLU A 7 -9.27 -12.66 9.36
CA GLU A 7 -9.06 -14.10 9.15
C GLU A 7 -8.95 -14.45 7.65
N PHE A 8 -9.77 -13.83 6.80
CA PHE A 8 -9.71 -14.03 5.35
C PHE A 8 -8.40 -13.52 4.74
N ILE A 9 -7.85 -12.41 5.24
CA ILE A 9 -6.55 -11.89 4.81
C ILE A 9 -5.41 -12.81 5.26
N GLU A 10 -5.48 -13.37 6.46
CA GLU A 10 -4.51 -14.34 6.97
C GLU A 10 -4.53 -15.64 6.15
N GLU A 11 -5.71 -16.15 5.82
CA GLU A 11 -5.87 -17.33 4.95
C GLU A 11 -5.24 -17.10 3.58
N ILE A 12 -5.50 -15.94 2.95
CA ILE A 12 -4.89 -15.57 1.66
C ILE A 12 -3.36 -15.49 1.80
N SER A 13 -2.87 -14.87 2.87
CA SER A 13 -1.44 -14.67 3.10
C SER A 13 -0.69 -15.99 3.27
N GLN A 14 -1.35 -17.01 3.83
CA GLN A 14 -0.80 -18.37 3.96
C GLN A 14 -0.95 -19.20 2.68
N ALA A 15 -2.04 -19.01 1.93
CA ALA A 15 -2.33 -19.76 0.71
C ALA A 15 -1.48 -19.31 -0.48
N ILE A 16 -1.06 -18.05 -0.52
CA ILE A 16 -0.29 -17.49 -1.64
C ILE A 16 1.20 -17.47 -1.29
N PRO A 17 2.03 -18.36 -1.88
CA PRO A 17 3.46 -18.34 -1.65
C PRO A 17 4.07 -17.03 -2.16
N HIS A 18 4.97 -16.47 -1.36
CA HIS A 18 5.69 -15.23 -1.69
C HIS A 18 4.77 -14.03 -1.98
N LEU A 19 3.58 -13.96 -1.37
CA LEU A 19 2.63 -12.85 -1.54
C LEU A 19 3.29 -11.48 -1.36
N ASN A 20 4.18 -11.34 -0.37
CA ASN A 20 4.91 -10.10 -0.14
C ASN A 20 5.74 -9.70 -1.36
N ASN A 21 6.51 -10.62 -1.95
CA ASN A 21 7.30 -10.32 -3.14
C ASN A 21 6.40 -9.89 -4.30
N GLN A 22 5.25 -10.54 -4.48
CA GLN A 22 4.28 -10.16 -5.52
C GLN A 22 3.70 -8.76 -5.29
N VAL A 23 3.49 -8.36 -4.04
CA VAL A 23 3.05 -7.00 -3.68
C VAL A 23 4.14 -5.97 -4.03
N TYR A 24 5.40 -6.25 -3.71
CA TYR A 24 6.53 -5.38 -4.09
C TYR A 24 6.64 -5.25 -5.61
N ASP A 25 6.65 -6.37 -6.34
CA ASP A 25 6.72 -6.40 -7.81
C ASP A 25 5.58 -5.60 -8.45
N PHE A 26 4.36 -5.74 -7.93
CA PHE A 26 3.20 -4.99 -8.41
C PHE A 26 3.37 -3.48 -8.21
N ILE A 27 3.80 -3.06 -7.03
CA ILE A 27 3.99 -1.64 -6.69
C ILE A 27 5.10 -1.04 -7.56
N GLU A 28 6.25 -1.71 -7.65
CA GLU A 28 7.39 -1.27 -8.45
C GLU A 28 7.02 -1.17 -9.93
N GLU A 29 6.36 -2.19 -10.48
CA GLU A 29 5.95 -2.19 -11.87
C GLU A 29 4.95 -1.06 -12.16
N ARG A 30 4.02 -0.80 -11.23
CA ARG A 30 3.09 0.30 -11.35
C ARG A 30 3.80 1.65 -11.29
N LEU A 31 4.73 1.83 -10.35
CA LEU A 31 5.52 3.07 -10.26
C LEU A 31 6.37 3.31 -11.52
N ARG A 32 6.97 2.25 -12.08
CA ARG A 32 7.76 2.28 -13.31
C ARG A 32 6.94 2.69 -14.52
N ARG A 33 5.75 2.08 -14.70
CA ARG A 33 4.84 2.38 -15.83
C ARG A 33 4.25 3.78 -15.77
N GLU A 34 4.08 4.34 -14.57
CA GLU A 34 3.39 5.63 -14.37
C GLU A 34 4.32 6.85 -14.42
N GLY A 35 5.58 6.67 -14.84
CA GLY A 35 6.70 7.62 -14.72
C GLY A 35 6.49 9.10 -15.09
N LYS A 36 5.36 9.50 -15.69
CA LYS A 36 5.02 10.92 -15.97
C LYS A 36 3.53 11.31 -15.86
N LYS A 37 2.63 10.45 -15.33
CA LYS A 37 1.17 10.72 -15.38
C LYS A 37 0.56 11.09 -14.02
N PRO A 38 -0.60 11.80 -14.01
CA PRO A 38 -1.37 12.09 -12.79
C PRO A 38 -1.79 10.81 -12.03
N PHE A 39 -1.73 9.64 -12.66
CA PHE A 39 -1.96 8.35 -12.04
C PHE A 39 -1.02 8.02 -10.88
N ARG A 40 0.20 8.60 -10.86
CA ARG A 40 1.09 8.52 -9.68
C ARG A 40 0.36 9.04 -8.44
N ILE A 41 -0.45 10.10 -8.57
CA ILE A 41 -1.25 10.67 -7.47
C ILE A 41 -2.34 9.69 -7.03
N VAL A 42 -2.96 8.97 -7.97
CA VAL A 42 -4.06 8.03 -7.68
C VAL A 42 -3.55 6.81 -6.92
N VAL A 43 -2.48 6.17 -7.42
CA VAL A 43 -1.84 5.01 -6.74
C VAL A 43 -1.37 5.42 -5.34
N LEU A 44 -0.76 6.60 -5.22
CA LEU A 44 -0.30 7.12 -3.93
C LEU A 44 -1.44 7.42 -2.94
N ARG A 45 -2.70 7.55 -3.37
CA ARG A 45 -3.80 7.92 -2.48
C ARG A 45 -4.41 6.72 -1.76
N TRP A 46 -4.59 5.59 -2.44
CA TRP A 46 -5.23 4.40 -1.85
C TRP A 46 -4.22 3.38 -1.34
N LEU A 47 -3.03 3.30 -1.96
CA LEU A 47 -2.02 2.30 -1.62
C LEU A 47 -1.58 2.34 -0.14
N PRO A 48 -1.33 3.52 0.48
CA PRO A 48 -0.95 3.56 1.89
C PRO A 48 -2.01 2.96 2.81
N ARG A 49 -3.28 3.32 2.60
CA ARG A 49 -4.39 2.81 3.42
C ARG A 49 -4.56 1.31 3.27
N LEU A 50 -4.41 0.78 2.06
CA LEU A 50 -4.49 -0.66 1.82
C LEU A 50 -3.35 -1.40 2.52
N LEU A 51 -2.11 -0.90 2.38
CA LEU A 51 -0.95 -1.52 3.03
C LEU A 51 -1.07 -1.49 4.55
N ILE A 52 -1.55 -0.38 5.13
CA ILE A 52 -1.77 -0.28 6.59
C ILE A 52 -2.83 -1.29 7.03
N HIS A 53 -3.90 -1.45 6.25
CA HIS A 53 -4.98 -2.40 6.59
C HIS A 53 -4.52 -3.86 6.53
N VAL A 54 -3.69 -4.22 5.54
CA VAL A 54 -3.23 -5.59 5.31
C VAL A 54 -2.04 -5.97 6.20
N TYR A 55 -1.09 -5.06 6.37
CA TYR A 55 0.21 -5.35 6.99
C TYR A 55 0.45 -4.63 8.33
N GLY A 56 -0.46 -3.73 8.72
CA GLY A 56 -0.27 -2.82 9.84
C GLY A 56 0.63 -1.62 9.49
N GLN A 57 0.54 -0.59 10.33
CA GLN A 57 1.20 0.71 10.10
C GLN A 57 2.71 0.59 9.82
N LYS A 58 3.43 -0.15 10.68
CA LYS A 58 4.90 -0.21 10.63
C LYS A 58 5.40 -0.86 9.34
N THR A 59 4.82 -2.00 8.98
CA THR A 59 5.19 -2.74 7.77
C THR A 59 4.81 -1.97 6.52
N ALA A 60 3.64 -1.33 6.50
CA ALA A 60 3.23 -0.48 5.40
C ALA A 60 4.19 0.70 5.17
N GLU A 61 4.65 1.36 6.24
CA GLU A 61 5.65 2.43 6.14
C GLU A 61 6.99 1.93 5.59
N GLN A 62 7.42 0.72 5.98
CA GLN A 62 8.63 0.07 5.46
C GLN A 62 8.51 -0.18 3.95
N ILE A 63 7.44 -0.84 3.51
CA ILE A 63 7.18 -1.16 2.10
C ILE A 63 7.20 0.12 1.24
N MET A 64 6.51 1.17 1.69
CA MET A 64 6.48 2.45 0.97
C MET A 64 7.85 3.11 0.86
N GLN A 65 8.69 3.01 1.89
CA GLN A 65 10.05 3.54 1.86
C GLN A 65 10.94 2.75 0.90
N ASP A 66 10.86 1.42 0.95
CA ASP A 66 11.65 0.52 0.11
C ASP A 66 11.40 0.79 -1.38
N VAL A 67 10.15 1.01 -1.79
CA VAL A 67 9.77 1.33 -3.18
C VAL A 67 9.96 2.81 -3.55
N GLY A 68 10.59 3.62 -2.70
CA GLY A 68 10.93 5.02 -2.97
C GLY A 68 9.75 6.02 -2.91
N ILE A 69 8.63 5.65 -2.28
CA ILE A 69 7.51 6.55 -2.02
C ILE A 69 7.90 7.44 -0.83
N LYS A 70 7.83 8.78 -0.95
CA LYS A 70 8.22 9.73 0.12
C LYS A 70 7.10 10.02 1.11
N ARG A 71 7.39 10.05 2.41
CA ARG A 71 6.41 10.21 3.52
C ARG A 71 5.36 11.31 3.34
N LYS A 72 5.73 12.41 2.67
CA LYS A 72 4.83 13.53 2.33
C LYS A 72 3.60 13.14 1.50
N TYR A 73 3.60 12.00 0.81
CA TYR A 73 2.50 11.58 -0.06
C TYR A 73 1.37 10.86 0.67
N TRP A 74 1.57 10.41 1.91
CA TRP A 74 0.55 9.70 2.69
C TRP A 74 0.30 10.27 4.08
N LYS A 75 1.17 11.16 4.58
CA LYS A 75 0.95 11.88 5.85
C LYS A 75 -0.22 12.88 5.82
N LYS A 76 -0.73 13.23 4.63
CA LYS A 76 -1.70 14.32 4.43
C LYS A 76 -3.15 13.96 4.75
N GLU A 77 -3.44 12.70 5.04
CA GLU A 77 -4.82 12.23 5.29
C GLU A 77 -5.14 11.96 6.77
N GLU A 78 -4.16 11.99 7.67
CA GLU A 78 -4.40 11.85 9.12
C GLU A 78 -4.88 13.17 9.78
N THR A 79 -4.61 14.33 9.19
CA THR A 79 -4.96 15.65 9.78
C THR A 79 -6.37 16.16 9.43
N LYS A 80 -7.24 15.36 8.81
CA LYS A 80 -8.60 15.81 8.45
C LYS A 80 -9.76 15.15 9.18
N ASN A 81 -9.52 14.16 10.03
CA ASN A 81 -10.57 13.46 10.80
C ASN A 81 -10.47 13.67 12.33
N SER A 82 -9.83 14.75 12.77
CA SER A 82 -9.90 15.23 14.15
C SER A 82 -10.55 16.62 14.15
N ASN A 83 -11.87 16.65 14.03
CA ASN A 83 -12.75 17.74 14.44
C ASN A 83 -14.13 17.14 14.74
#